data_AF-A0A1E3Y0F2-F1
#
_entry.id   AF-A0A1E3Y0F2-F1
#
_cell.length_a   1.000
_cell.length_b   1.000
_cell.length_c   1.000
_cell.angle_alpha   90.00
_cell.angle_beta   90.00
_cell.angle_gamma   90.00
#
_symmetry.space_group_name_H-M   'P 1'
#
loop_
_entity.id
_entity.type
_entity.pdbx_description
1 polymer ?
#
loop_
_entity_poly.entity_id
_entity_poly.type
_entity_poly.pdbx_seq_one_letter_code
_entity_poly.pdbx_strand_id
1 'polypeptide(L)'
;MIALNTPTDFLGAIQATLGYAPQHLEPGRFCRFGPRESGWAKLFADCLGGVFGDYRQNISSHWMARQPQHQSPAELASMRHQICQAAVEREAAQRAQWAKNAERNARLWMASVPAGDAVRSYLAQRGLGGWNIPSCLHEHPNLAYWHTDDNGEIQLLGRFPAMLAPIVRDGELIAIHRTYLTDGKKAGVPTPKKLTAASASLAGACIPLAAPRGGVLGIAEGIETAVAASLGSGLPVVAAYCANALSGFHWPRGIDRLVIFADNDLAGQQAATALAQRADKAGIDNKTLTPSRPGADWADVWLEGQQ
;
A
#
# COMPACT_ATOMS: atom_id res chain seq x y z
N MET A 1 -37.05 -30.96 -13.90
CA MET A 1 -36.73 -29.66 -13.28
C MET A 1 -35.57 -29.88 -12.32
N ILE A 2 -34.35 -29.55 -12.73
CA ILE A 2 -33.20 -29.56 -11.80
C ILE A 2 -33.39 -28.34 -10.90
N ALA A 3 -33.56 -28.56 -9.59
CA ALA A 3 -33.57 -27.47 -8.63
C ALA A 3 -32.19 -26.81 -8.67
N LEU A 4 -32.09 -25.65 -9.31
CA LEU A 4 -30.86 -24.86 -9.29
C LEU A 4 -30.61 -24.45 -7.85
N ASN A 5 -29.56 -25.00 -7.24
CA ASN A 5 -29.13 -24.58 -5.91
C ASN A 5 -28.29 -23.31 -6.09
N THR A 6 -28.97 -22.22 -6.46
CA THR A 6 -28.34 -20.98 -6.93
C THR A 6 -27.31 -20.38 -5.95
N PRO A 7 -27.46 -20.48 -4.61
CA PRO A 7 -26.38 -20.05 -3.71
C PRO A 7 -25.13 -20.93 -3.82
N THR A 8 -25.28 -22.25 -3.95
CA THR A 8 -24.15 -23.17 -4.12
C THR A 8 -23.46 -22.97 -5.47
N ASP A 9 -24.22 -22.75 -6.54
CA ASP A 9 -23.68 -22.46 -7.86
C ASP A 9 -22.88 -21.15 -7.87
N PHE A 10 -23.38 -20.12 -7.16
CA PHE A 10 -22.67 -18.85 -7.00
C PHE A 10 -21.36 -19.02 -6.23
N LEU A 11 -21.37 -19.76 -5.12
CA LEU A 11 -20.15 -20.09 -4.37
C LEU A 11 -19.14 -20.86 -5.24
N GLY A 12 -19.63 -21.79 -6.06
CA GLY A 12 -18.81 -22.53 -7.03
C GLY A 12 -18.15 -21.60 -8.06
N ALA A 13 -18.86 -20.60 -8.57
CA ALA A 13 -18.32 -19.61 -9.49
C ALA A 13 -17.24 -18.72 -8.84
N ILE A 14 -17.45 -18.32 -7.58
CA ILE A 14 -16.45 -17.58 -6.80
C ILE A 14 -15.20 -18.43 -6.62
N GLN A 15 -15.37 -19.68 -6.16
CA GLN A 15 -14.26 -20.62 -5.95
C GLN A 15 -13.47 -20.86 -7.25
N ALA A 16 -14.15 -21.05 -8.37
CA ALA A 16 -13.52 -21.29 -9.67
C ALA A 16 -12.72 -20.07 -10.17
N THR A 17 -13.16 -18.85 -9.82
CA THR A 17 -12.53 -17.61 -10.30
C THR A 17 -11.43 -17.12 -9.36
N LEU A 18 -11.66 -17.16 -8.04
CA LEU A 18 -10.76 -16.58 -7.03
C LEU A 18 -9.86 -17.62 -6.35
N GLY A 19 -10.16 -18.92 -6.51
CA GLY A 19 -9.45 -20.02 -5.84
C GLY A 19 -9.88 -20.26 -4.39
N TYR A 20 -10.81 -19.46 -3.86
CA TYR A 20 -11.41 -19.59 -2.53
C TYR A 20 -12.80 -18.94 -2.51
N ALA A 21 -13.68 -19.37 -1.61
CA ALA A 21 -15.05 -18.86 -1.49
C ALA A 21 -15.46 -18.73 -0.01
N PRO A 22 -16.45 -17.88 0.33
CA PRO A 22 -16.99 -17.81 1.68
C PRO A 22 -17.75 -19.10 2.00
N GLN A 23 -17.76 -19.50 3.28
CA GLN A 23 -18.52 -20.68 3.72
C GLN A 23 -20.03 -20.45 3.68
N HIS A 24 -20.46 -19.21 3.93
CA HIS A 24 -21.86 -18.82 3.95
C HIS A 24 -22.05 -17.43 3.33
N LEU A 25 -23.20 -17.24 2.68
CA LEU A 25 -23.64 -15.97 2.12
C LEU A 25 -25.10 -15.74 2.48
N GLU A 26 -25.39 -14.55 2.99
CA GLU A 26 -26.76 -14.06 3.15
C GLU A 26 -27.19 -13.29 1.88
N PRO A 27 -28.23 -13.74 1.16
CA PRO A 27 -28.74 -13.01 -0.01
C PRO A 27 -29.08 -11.56 0.32
N GLY A 28 -28.72 -10.65 -0.58
CA GLY A 28 -28.93 -9.22 -0.44
C GLY A 28 -27.89 -8.49 0.43
N ARG A 29 -26.91 -9.19 1.02
CA ARG A 29 -25.84 -8.59 1.84
C ARG A 29 -24.46 -8.83 1.26
N PHE A 30 -23.58 -7.84 1.44
CA PHE A 30 -22.16 -8.01 1.14
C PHE A 30 -21.48 -8.87 2.21
N CYS A 31 -20.62 -9.77 1.76
CA CYS A 31 -19.75 -10.58 2.60
C CYS A 31 -18.30 -10.32 2.20
N ARG A 32 -17.44 -10.07 3.20
CA ARG A 32 -15.98 -10.03 3.05
C ARG A 32 -15.40 -11.36 3.49
N PHE A 33 -14.42 -11.88 2.75
CA PHE A 33 -13.85 -13.20 3.02
C PHE A 33 -12.43 -13.34 2.45
N GLY A 34 -11.80 -14.48 2.70
CA GLY A 34 -10.49 -14.82 2.17
C GLY A 34 -9.31 -14.17 2.90
N PRO A 35 -8.09 -14.32 2.35
CA PRO A 35 -6.87 -13.88 3.01
C PRO A 35 -6.88 -12.37 3.27
N ARG A 36 -6.75 -11.97 4.55
CA ARG A 36 -6.85 -10.57 5.01
C ARG A 36 -8.13 -9.88 4.55
N GLU A 37 -9.22 -10.64 4.48
CA GLU A 37 -10.53 -10.16 4.03
C GLU A 37 -10.49 -9.48 2.66
N SER A 38 -9.65 -9.94 1.72
CA SER A 38 -9.47 -9.29 0.41
C SER A 38 -10.64 -9.52 -0.55
N GLY A 39 -11.28 -10.68 -0.45
CA GLY A 39 -12.44 -11.08 -1.24
C GLY A 39 -13.73 -10.38 -0.82
N TRP A 40 -14.64 -10.18 -1.76
CA TRP A 40 -15.99 -9.69 -1.52
C TRP A 40 -17.00 -10.39 -2.44
N ALA A 41 -18.21 -10.59 -1.93
CA ALA A 41 -19.31 -11.10 -2.73
C ALA A 41 -20.66 -10.59 -2.20
N LYS A 42 -21.63 -10.49 -3.10
CA LYS A 42 -23.05 -10.25 -2.80
C LYS A 42 -23.88 -11.07 -3.76
N LEU A 43 -24.59 -12.06 -3.24
CA LEU A 43 -25.69 -12.71 -3.96
C LEU A 43 -26.89 -11.76 -3.89
N PHE A 44 -27.58 -11.51 -5.00
CA PHE A 44 -28.78 -10.67 -4.99
C PHE A 44 -29.93 -11.35 -4.25
N ALA A 45 -30.87 -10.56 -3.74
CA ALA A 45 -31.95 -11.06 -2.88
C ALA A 45 -32.90 -12.05 -3.59
N ASP A 46 -32.98 -11.98 -4.91
CA ASP A 46 -33.73 -12.91 -5.76
C ASP A 46 -32.97 -14.22 -6.06
N CYS A 47 -31.69 -14.30 -5.65
CA CYS A 47 -30.77 -15.40 -5.93
C CYS A 47 -30.61 -15.72 -7.43
N LEU A 48 -30.90 -14.78 -8.34
CA LEU A 48 -30.78 -14.97 -9.79
C LEU A 48 -29.44 -14.46 -10.35
N GLY A 49 -28.71 -13.69 -9.56
CA GLY A 49 -27.35 -13.27 -9.87
C GLY A 49 -26.62 -12.76 -8.65
N GLY A 50 -25.36 -12.40 -8.85
CA GLY A 50 -24.52 -11.85 -7.80
C GLY A 50 -23.28 -11.19 -8.36
N VAL A 51 -22.61 -10.43 -7.51
CA VAL A 51 -21.32 -9.80 -7.82
C VAL A 51 -20.26 -10.28 -6.86
N PHE A 52 -19.03 -10.41 -7.32
CA PHE A 52 -17.91 -10.84 -6.48
C PHE A 52 -16.58 -10.36 -7.03
N GLY A 53 -15.54 -10.40 -6.20
CA GLY A 53 -14.20 -10.03 -6.60
C GLY A 53 -13.17 -10.14 -5.49
N ASP A 54 -11.94 -9.76 -5.80
CA ASP A 54 -10.80 -9.74 -4.91
C ASP A 54 -9.95 -8.50 -5.20
N TYR A 55 -9.73 -7.65 -4.18
CA TYR A 55 -8.94 -6.43 -4.33
C TYR A 55 -7.45 -6.69 -4.57
N ARG A 56 -6.88 -7.76 -4.03
CA ARG A 56 -5.47 -8.12 -4.22
C ARG A 56 -5.21 -8.66 -5.62
N GLN A 57 -6.15 -9.43 -6.16
CA GLN A 57 -6.06 -9.98 -7.52
C GLN A 57 -6.54 -8.98 -8.59
N ASN A 58 -7.13 -7.84 -8.17
CA ASN A 58 -7.77 -6.88 -9.06
C ASN A 58 -8.86 -7.52 -9.94
N ILE A 59 -9.64 -8.44 -9.36
CA ILE A 59 -10.73 -9.15 -10.03
C ILE A 59 -12.05 -8.57 -9.57
N SER A 60 -12.94 -8.29 -10.52
CA SER A 60 -14.33 -7.94 -10.29
C SER A 60 -15.18 -8.61 -11.36
N SER A 61 -16.15 -9.41 -10.94
CA SER A 61 -17.01 -10.16 -11.84
C SER A 61 -18.45 -10.20 -11.34
N HIS A 62 -19.33 -10.69 -12.19
CA HIS A 62 -20.72 -10.98 -11.86
C HIS A 62 -21.06 -12.40 -12.29
N TRP A 63 -22.05 -12.98 -11.62
CA TRP A 63 -22.56 -14.30 -11.88
C TRP A 63 -24.06 -14.22 -12.14
N MET A 64 -24.56 -15.11 -13.00
CA MET A 64 -25.97 -15.23 -13.34
C MET A 64 -26.37 -16.70 -13.26
N ALA A 65 -27.52 -16.97 -12.64
CA ALA A 65 -28.05 -18.32 -12.47
C ALA A 65 -28.47 -18.98 -13.79
N ARG A 66 -28.84 -18.17 -14.79
CA ARG A 66 -29.26 -18.64 -16.12
C ARG A 66 -28.38 -17.98 -17.19
N GLN A 67 -28.11 -18.72 -18.26
CA GLN A 67 -27.40 -18.18 -19.42
C GLN A 67 -28.21 -17.05 -20.09
N PRO A 68 -27.56 -15.97 -20.56
CA PRO A 68 -28.24 -14.81 -21.14
C PRO A 68 -29.21 -15.13 -22.29
N GLN A 69 -28.91 -16.16 -23.08
CA GLN A 69 -29.74 -16.62 -24.20
C GLN A 69 -31.11 -17.19 -23.80
N HIS A 70 -31.30 -17.48 -22.51
CA HIS A 70 -32.57 -17.98 -21.95
C HIS A 70 -33.26 -16.95 -21.05
N GLN A 71 -32.88 -15.67 -21.15
CA GLN A 71 -33.43 -14.58 -20.34
C GLN A 71 -34.22 -13.59 -21.20
N SER A 72 -35.33 -13.11 -20.66
CA SER A 72 -36.10 -12.03 -21.25
C SER A 72 -35.35 -10.69 -21.14
N PRO A 73 -35.66 -9.71 -22.02
CA PRO A 73 -35.09 -8.37 -21.92
C PRO A 73 -35.31 -7.70 -20.54
N ALA A 74 -36.45 -7.97 -19.90
CA ALA A 74 -36.77 -7.43 -18.57
C ALA A 74 -35.86 -8.03 -17.48
N GLU A 75 -35.59 -9.33 -17.52
CA GLU A 75 -34.66 -9.98 -16.58
C GLU A 75 -33.23 -9.45 -16.74
N LEU A 76 -32.77 -9.25 -17.97
CA LEU A 76 -31.46 -8.65 -18.25
C LEU A 76 -31.37 -7.18 -17.76
N ALA A 77 -32.44 -6.40 -17.92
CA ALA A 77 -32.51 -5.03 -17.42
C ALA A 77 -32.48 -4.98 -15.88
N SER A 78 -33.23 -5.86 -15.21
CA SER A 78 -33.21 -6.01 -13.75
C SER A 78 -31.81 -6.37 -13.24
N MET A 79 -31.16 -7.34 -13.89
CA MET A 79 -29.78 -7.75 -13.56
C MET A 79 -28.79 -6.58 -13.67
N ARG A 80 -28.83 -5.83 -14.77
CA ARG A 80 -27.98 -4.64 -14.95
C ARG A 80 -28.22 -3.60 -13.86
N HIS A 81 -29.48 -3.40 -13.47
CA HIS A 81 -29.83 -2.49 -12.39
C HIS A 81 -29.24 -2.94 -11.04
N GLN A 82 -29.38 -4.22 -10.70
CA GLN A 82 -28.81 -4.78 -9.46
C GLN A 82 -27.29 -4.71 -9.42
N ILE A 83 -26.60 -4.99 -10.53
CA ILE A 83 -25.13 -4.85 -10.64
C ILE A 83 -24.72 -3.38 -10.42
N CYS A 84 -25.43 -2.43 -11.04
CA CYS A 84 -25.17 -1.01 -10.88
C CYS A 84 -25.38 -0.57 -9.41
N GLN A 85 -26.49 -0.97 -8.78
CA GLN A 85 -26.75 -0.70 -7.37
C GLN A 85 -25.67 -1.28 -6.45
N ALA A 86 -25.25 -2.52 -6.69
CA ALA A 86 -24.20 -3.15 -5.90
C ALA A 86 -22.84 -2.44 -6.06
N ALA A 87 -22.53 -1.95 -7.27
CA ALA A 87 -21.34 -1.13 -7.50
C ALA A 87 -21.40 0.18 -6.70
N VAL A 88 -22.53 0.90 -6.75
CA VAL A 88 -22.74 2.15 -5.99
C VAL A 88 -22.62 1.92 -4.48
N GLU A 89 -23.24 0.86 -3.95
CA GLU A 89 -23.18 0.51 -2.53
C GLU A 89 -21.74 0.19 -2.09
N ARG A 90 -21.01 -0.60 -2.88
CA ARG A 90 -19.61 -0.94 -2.61
C ARG A 90 -18.72 0.29 -2.59
N GLU A 91 -18.89 1.17 -3.58
CA GLU A 91 -18.14 2.44 -3.63
C GLU A 91 -18.47 3.34 -2.45
N ALA A 92 -19.74 3.43 -2.04
CA ALA A 92 -20.14 4.20 -0.86
C ALA A 92 -19.53 3.64 0.42
N ALA A 93 -19.54 2.32 0.61
CA ALA A 93 -18.90 1.66 1.75
C ALA A 93 -17.39 1.88 1.77
N GLN A 94 -16.72 1.77 0.60
CA GLN A 94 -15.29 2.04 0.46
C GLN A 94 -14.96 3.49 0.82
N ARG A 95 -15.73 4.46 0.31
CA ARG A 95 -15.55 5.89 0.65
C ARG A 95 -15.74 6.15 2.14
N ALA A 96 -16.76 5.56 2.76
CA ALA A 96 -16.98 5.69 4.20
C ALA A 96 -15.82 5.11 5.02
N GLN A 97 -15.27 3.96 4.61
CA GLN A 97 -14.11 3.36 5.26
C GLN A 97 -12.85 4.23 5.09
N TRP A 98 -12.65 4.78 3.89
CA TRP A 98 -11.55 5.71 3.60
C TRP A 98 -11.63 7.00 4.41
N ALA A 99 -12.82 7.57 4.58
CA ALA A 99 -13.03 8.74 5.45
C ALA A 99 -12.64 8.44 6.91
N LYS A 100 -13.07 7.29 7.45
CA LYS A 100 -12.67 6.84 8.80
C LYS A 100 -11.14 6.65 8.91
N ASN A 101 -10.51 6.12 7.87
CA ASN A 101 -9.05 5.97 7.84
C ASN A 101 -8.35 7.33 7.79
N ALA A 102 -8.87 8.29 7.02
CA ALA A 102 -8.34 9.66 6.94
C ALA A 102 -8.36 10.34 8.31
N GLU A 103 -9.48 10.26 9.03
CA GLU A 103 -9.58 10.79 10.40
C GLU A 103 -8.60 10.13 11.36
N ARG A 104 -8.44 8.80 11.28
CA ARG A 104 -7.47 8.07 12.13
C ARG A 104 -6.04 8.49 11.83
N ASN A 105 -5.69 8.63 10.55
CA ASN A 105 -4.37 9.09 10.11
C ASN A 105 -4.11 10.52 10.57
N ALA A 106 -5.08 11.43 10.39
CA ALA A 106 -4.98 12.81 10.86
C ALA A 106 -4.81 12.90 12.38
N ARG A 107 -5.57 12.12 13.16
CA ARG A 107 -5.41 12.06 14.63
C ARG A 107 -4.03 11.56 15.04
N LEU A 108 -3.52 10.51 14.40
CA LEU A 108 -2.15 10.02 14.66
C LEU A 108 -1.10 11.06 14.32
N TRP A 109 -1.26 11.74 13.18
CA TRP A 109 -0.34 12.80 12.75
C TRP A 109 -0.32 13.98 13.73
N MET A 110 -1.50 14.44 14.16
CA MET A 110 -1.63 15.52 15.15
C MET A 110 -1.05 15.17 16.52
N ALA A 111 -1.05 13.89 16.90
CA ALA A 111 -0.47 13.41 18.16
C ALA A 111 1.06 13.20 18.08
N SER A 112 1.67 13.42 16.92
CA SER A 112 3.11 13.29 16.73
C SER A 112 3.82 14.63 16.83
N VAL A 113 5.13 14.58 17.05
CA VAL A 113 6.02 15.74 17.16
C VAL A 113 7.07 15.70 16.06
N PRO A 114 7.76 16.81 15.74
CA PRO A 114 8.93 16.77 14.88
C PRO A 114 9.95 15.73 15.35
N ALA A 115 10.68 15.10 14.43
CA ALA A 115 11.66 14.05 14.75
C ALA A 115 12.62 14.44 15.89
N GLY A 116 12.56 13.67 16.98
CA GLY A 116 13.31 13.88 18.21
C GLY A 116 14.50 12.93 18.35
N ASP A 117 14.88 12.68 19.60
CA ASP A 117 16.10 11.93 19.94
C ASP A 117 16.03 10.46 19.48
N ALA A 118 14.86 9.82 19.54
CA ALA A 118 14.73 8.41 19.16
C ALA A 118 14.99 8.25 17.65
N VAL A 119 14.41 9.12 16.82
CA VAL A 119 14.65 9.12 15.37
C VAL A 119 16.10 9.49 15.05
N ARG A 120 16.65 10.53 15.69
CA ARG A 120 18.04 10.96 15.47
C ARG A 120 19.05 9.87 15.84
N SER A 121 18.89 9.26 17.02
CA SER A 121 19.73 8.16 17.49
C SER A 121 19.66 6.97 16.53
N TYR A 122 18.45 6.64 16.06
CA TYR A 122 18.25 5.57 15.10
C TYR A 122 18.97 5.81 13.77
N LEU A 123 18.81 6.99 13.18
CA LEU A 123 19.47 7.35 11.92
C LEU A 123 20.99 7.42 12.10
N ALA A 124 21.47 7.96 13.22
CA ALA A 124 22.90 8.00 13.54
C ALA A 124 23.53 6.61 13.65
N GLN A 125 22.87 5.66 14.32
CA GLN A 125 23.34 4.26 14.40
C GLN A 125 23.33 3.55 13.04
N ARG A 126 22.57 4.06 12.07
CA ARG A 126 22.59 3.60 10.67
C ARG A 126 23.65 4.31 9.82
N GLY A 127 24.52 5.13 10.42
CA GLY A 127 25.51 5.93 9.68
C GLY A 127 24.91 7.15 8.98
N LEU A 128 23.62 7.47 9.21
CA LEU A 128 22.88 8.54 8.55
C LEU A 128 22.77 9.81 9.40
N GLY A 129 23.62 9.94 10.43
CA GLY A 129 23.58 11.06 11.38
C GLY A 129 23.90 12.43 10.76
N GLY A 130 24.59 12.46 9.62
CA GLY A 130 24.88 13.69 8.87
C GLY A 130 23.70 14.24 8.06
N TRP A 131 22.56 13.54 8.03
CA TRP A 131 21.40 13.99 7.28
C TRP A 131 20.60 15.06 8.03
N ASN A 132 20.28 16.14 7.33
CA ASN A 132 19.34 17.13 7.83
C ASN A 132 17.91 16.59 7.74
N ILE A 133 17.40 16.09 8.86
CA ILE A 133 16.08 15.45 8.93
C ILE A 133 14.99 16.46 8.49
N PRO A 134 14.22 16.16 7.43
CA PRO A 134 13.20 17.05 6.89
C PRO A 134 12.01 17.13 7.85
N SER A 135 11.28 18.24 7.79
CA SER A 135 10.09 18.49 8.61
C SER A 135 8.96 17.49 8.38
N CYS A 136 8.98 16.76 7.25
CA CYS A 136 7.99 15.71 6.99
C CYS A 136 8.23 14.46 7.84
N LEU A 137 9.37 14.27 8.50
CA LEU A 137 9.58 13.15 9.42
C LEU A 137 9.23 13.57 10.84
N HIS A 138 8.34 12.79 11.43
CA HIS A 138 7.83 13.00 12.77
C HIS A 138 8.25 11.84 13.68
N GLU A 139 8.04 12.02 14.97
CA GLU A 139 8.20 11.03 16.02
C GLU A 139 6.92 10.95 16.84
N HIS A 140 6.56 9.74 17.27
CA HIS A 140 5.61 9.54 18.35
C HIS A 140 6.31 8.81 19.51
N PRO A 141 6.41 9.41 20.71
CA PRO A 141 7.29 8.89 21.77
C PRO A 141 6.79 7.58 22.40
N ASN A 142 5.49 7.29 22.32
CA ASN A 142 4.88 6.15 23.02
C ASN A 142 3.74 5.47 22.22
N LEU A 143 4.02 5.08 20.97
CA LEU A 143 3.03 4.55 20.04
C LEU A 143 2.69 3.09 20.34
N ALA A 144 1.40 2.77 20.46
CA ALA A 144 0.92 1.41 20.69
C ALA A 144 1.23 0.48 19.51
N TYR A 145 1.82 -0.67 19.80
CA TYR A 145 2.13 -1.71 18.84
C TYR A 145 1.13 -2.86 18.92
N TRP A 146 0.28 -2.97 17.90
CA TRP A 146 -0.71 -4.03 17.76
C TRP A 146 -0.24 -5.08 16.76
N HIS A 147 -0.22 -6.35 17.14
CA HIS A 147 0.13 -7.48 16.27
C HIS A 147 -1.09 -8.40 16.10
N THR A 148 -1.23 -8.97 14.92
CA THR A 148 -2.19 -10.03 14.65
C THR A 148 -1.37 -11.31 14.56
N ASP A 149 -1.63 -12.26 15.46
CA ASP A 149 -0.95 -13.54 15.48
C ASP A 149 -1.46 -14.48 14.37
N ASP A 150 -0.89 -15.69 14.30
CA ASP A 150 -1.24 -16.68 13.29
C ASP A 150 -2.70 -17.19 13.41
N ASN A 151 -3.33 -17.01 14.57
CA ASN A 151 -4.74 -17.34 14.82
C ASN A 151 -5.69 -16.19 14.44
N GLY A 152 -5.15 -15.03 14.05
CA GLY A 152 -5.94 -13.84 13.72
C GLY A 152 -6.30 -12.98 14.95
N GLU A 153 -5.76 -13.28 16.13
CA GLU A 153 -6.05 -12.51 17.33
C GLU A 153 -5.21 -11.23 17.38
N ILE A 154 -5.86 -10.10 17.67
CA ILE A 154 -5.20 -8.80 17.77
C ILE A 154 -4.74 -8.55 19.20
N GLN A 155 -3.44 -8.40 19.39
CA GLN A 155 -2.81 -8.22 20.70
C GLN A 155 -1.97 -6.95 20.76
N LEU A 156 -2.01 -6.25 21.90
CA LEU A 156 -1.13 -5.13 22.19
C LEU A 156 0.18 -5.68 22.79
N LEU A 157 1.27 -5.67 22.04
CA LEU A 157 2.56 -6.20 22.54
C LEU A 157 3.41 -5.14 23.25
N GLY A 158 3.02 -3.87 23.20
CA GLY A 158 3.73 -2.81 23.91
C GLY A 158 3.51 -1.44 23.31
N ARG A 159 4.29 -0.47 23.80
CA ARG A 159 4.32 0.88 23.27
C ARG A 159 5.77 1.31 23.12
N PHE A 160 6.09 1.95 22.00
CA PHE A 160 7.47 2.29 21.65
C PHE A 160 7.54 3.68 21.02
N PRO A 161 8.68 4.37 21.12
CA PRO A 161 9.00 5.45 20.20
C PRO A 161 8.87 4.97 18.75
N ALA A 162 8.35 5.81 17.86
CA ALA A 162 8.20 5.46 16.46
C ALA A 162 8.51 6.65 15.55
N MET A 163 9.34 6.41 14.54
CA MET A 163 9.49 7.33 13.41
C MET A 163 8.23 7.24 12.55
N LEU A 164 7.60 8.39 12.32
CA LEU A 164 6.43 8.52 11.45
C LEU A 164 6.81 9.24 10.18
N ALA A 165 6.43 8.67 9.04
CA ALA A 165 6.62 9.27 7.73
C ALA A 165 5.28 9.30 6.98
N PRO A 166 4.84 10.45 6.48
CA PRO A 166 3.58 10.57 5.77
C PRO A 166 3.76 9.96 4.39
N ILE A 167 2.76 9.20 3.95
CA ILE A 167 2.63 8.77 2.57
C ILE A 167 1.58 9.66 1.93
N VAL A 168 2.01 10.45 0.96
CA VAL A 168 1.20 11.48 0.33
C VAL A 168 1.04 11.23 -1.16
N ARG A 169 -0.10 11.69 -1.70
CA ARG A 169 -0.31 11.85 -3.14
C ARG A 169 -0.97 13.20 -3.36
N ASP A 170 -0.41 14.01 -4.26
CA ASP A 170 -0.92 15.36 -4.56
C ASP A 170 -1.11 16.25 -3.32
N GLY A 171 -0.25 16.07 -2.30
CA GLY A 171 -0.31 16.79 -1.03
C GLY A 171 -1.29 16.21 0.00
N GLU A 172 -2.11 15.23 -0.37
CA GLU A 172 -3.05 14.59 0.56
C GLU A 172 -2.39 13.46 1.35
N LEU A 173 -2.62 13.42 2.67
CA LEU A 173 -2.17 12.33 3.53
C LEU A 173 -3.02 11.07 3.29
N ILE A 174 -2.39 10.05 2.71
CA ILE A 174 -3.04 8.77 2.38
C ILE A 174 -2.86 7.74 3.49
N ALA A 175 -1.64 7.64 4.02
CA ALA A 175 -1.28 6.71 5.08
C ALA A 175 -0.06 7.22 5.84
N ILE A 176 0.28 6.58 6.96
CA ILE A 176 1.48 6.86 7.74
C ILE A 176 2.31 5.59 7.82
N HIS A 177 3.54 5.67 7.33
CA HIS A 177 4.56 4.67 7.57
C HIS A 177 5.14 4.85 8.97
N ARG A 178 5.22 3.75 9.73
CA ARG A 178 5.66 3.73 11.12
C ARG A 178 6.84 2.79 11.26
N THR A 179 7.98 3.29 11.73
CA THR A 179 9.10 2.46 12.16
C THR A 179 9.17 2.51 13.67
N TYR A 180 8.87 1.42 14.36
CA TYR A 180 8.98 1.32 15.82
C TYR A 180 10.45 1.16 16.20
N LEU A 181 10.88 1.91 17.22
CA LEU A 181 12.28 2.07 17.61
C LEU A 181 12.50 1.68 19.07
N THR A 182 13.71 1.24 19.38
CA THR A 182 14.18 0.98 20.75
C THR A 182 15.70 1.14 20.75
N ASP A 183 16.23 1.98 21.64
CA ASP A 183 17.68 2.20 21.84
C ASP A 183 18.47 2.48 20.56
N GLY A 184 17.90 3.32 19.69
CA GLY A 184 18.47 3.71 18.39
C GLY A 184 18.54 2.56 17.37
N LYS A 185 17.75 1.50 17.57
CA LYS A 185 17.55 0.41 16.63
C LYS A 185 16.07 0.25 16.32
N LYS A 186 15.74 -0.60 15.36
CA LYS A 186 14.36 -1.08 15.17
C LYS A 186 13.95 -1.85 16.44
N ALA A 187 12.73 -1.63 16.91
CA ALA A 187 12.19 -2.35 18.06
C ALA A 187 12.19 -3.86 17.80
N GLY A 188 12.45 -4.66 18.84
CA GLY A 188 12.44 -6.13 18.82
C GLY A 188 11.03 -6.72 18.76
N VAL A 189 10.24 -6.30 17.78
CA VAL A 189 8.84 -6.70 17.57
C VAL A 189 8.69 -7.47 16.26
N PRO A 190 7.65 -8.32 16.09
CA PRO A 190 7.53 -9.22 14.92
C PRO A 190 7.65 -8.52 13.55
N THR A 191 7.10 -7.30 13.44
CA THR A 191 7.23 -6.46 12.26
C THR A 191 7.46 -5.02 12.68
N PRO A 192 8.71 -4.50 12.66
CA PRO A 192 9.05 -3.18 13.18
C PRO A 192 8.61 -2.03 12.26
N LYS A 193 8.35 -2.31 10.98
CA LYS A 193 7.78 -1.35 10.03
C LYS A 193 6.30 -1.68 9.81
N LYS A 194 5.41 -0.69 9.95
CA LYS A 194 3.97 -0.87 9.72
C LYS A 194 3.37 0.32 9.01
N LEU A 195 2.43 0.04 8.11
CA LEU A 195 1.58 1.05 7.51
C LEU A 195 0.29 1.21 8.31
N THR A 196 -0.27 2.41 8.35
CA THR A 196 -1.68 2.58 8.73
C THR A 196 -2.60 2.15 7.58
N ALA A 197 -3.89 1.97 7.89
CA ALA A 197 -4.87 1.78 6.82
C ALA A 197 -4.95 3.03 5.95
N ALA A 198 -4.93 2.84 4.63
CA ALA A 198 -4.94 3.93 3.68
C ALA A 198 -6.33 4.58 3.56
N SER A 199 -6.37 5.90 3.40
CA SER A 199 -7.57 6.68 3.11
C SER A 199 -7.86 6.82 1.60
N ALA A 200 -7.01 6.25 0.75
CA ALA A 200 -7.22 6.12 -0.69
C ALA A 200 -6.32 5.01 -1.24
N SER A 201 -6.34 4.81 -2.56
CA SER A 201 -5.32 4.00 -3.23
C SER A 201 -3.91 4.53 -2.92
N LEU A 202 -2.96 3.63 -2.63
CA LEU A 202 -1.54 3.97 -2.43
C LEU A 202 -0.78 4.13 -3.76
N ALA A 203 -1.41 3.80 -4.89
CA ALA A 203 -0.80 4.00 -6.21
C ALA A 203 -0.45 5.47 -6.41
N GLY A 204 0.80 5.71 -6.85
CA GLY A 204 1.35 7.05 -7.05
C GLY A 204 1.77 7.78 -5.79
N ALA A 205 1.56 7.22 -4.59
CA ALA A 205 1.90 7.88 -3.34
C ALA A 205 3.38 7.66 -2.96
N CYS A 206 3.96 8.61 -2.21
CA CYS A 206 5.34 8.52 -1.74
C CYS A 206 5.53 9.20 -0.38
N ILE A 207 6.70 9.00 0.23
CA ILE A 207 7.17 9.75 1.38
C ILE A 207 8.02 10.93 0.86
N PRO A 208 7.57 12.18 1.05
CA PRO A 208 8.14 13.36 0.38
C PRO A 208 9.37 13.90 1.13
N LEU A 209 10.47 13.14 1.19
CA LEU A 209 11.67 13.51 1.97
C LEU A 209 12.35 14.81 1.49
N ALA A 210 12.26 15.12 0.20
CA ALA A 210 12.72 16.39 -0.37
C ALA A 210 11.85 16.80 -1.58
N ALA A 211 11.82 18.10 -1.86
CA ALA A 211 11.27 18.62 -3.11
C ALA A 211 12.27 18.46 -4.27
N PRO A 212 11.81 18.30 -5.52
CA PRO A 212 12.69 18.30 -6.68
C PRO A 212 13.57 19.56 -6.76
N ARG A 213 14.80 19.41 -7.27
CA ARG A 213 15.74 20.52 -7.44
C ARG A 213 16.24 20.56 -8.88
N GLY A 214 15.91 21.63 -9.59
CA GLY A 214 16.32 21.83 -10.99
C GLY A 214 15.84 20.71 -11.93
N GLY A 215 14.60 20.25 -11.77
CA GLY A 215 14.02 19.16 -12.58
C GLY A 215 14.52 17.76 -12.23
N VAL A 216 15.40 17.61 -11.23
CA VAL A 216 15.95 16.32 -10.81
C VAL A 216 15.30 15.83 -9.53
N LEU A 217 14.94 14.55 -9.50
CA LEU A 217 14.47 13.85 -8.31
C LEU A 217 15.02 12.42 -8.24
N GLY A 218 15.46 12.01 -7.06
CA GLY A 218 15.79 10.63 -6.74
C GLY A 218 14.63 9.91 -6.05
N ILE A 219 14.54 8.59 -6.19
CA ILE A 219 13.61 7.77 -5.44
C ILE A 219 14.25 6.45 -5.04
N ALA A 220 13.97 5.99 -3.82
CA ALA A 220 14.35 4.66 -3.35
C ALA A 220 13.15 3.93 -2.75
N GLU A 221 13.28 2.62 -2.53
CA GLU A 221 12.25 1.82 -1.88
C GLU A 221 12.01 2.26 -0.42
N GLY A 222 13.07 2.24 0.40
CA GLY A 222 13.01 2.57 1.83
C GLY A 222 13.42 4.01 2.18
N ILE A 223 13.02 4.47 3.37
CA ILE A 223 13.48 5.76 3.92
C ILE A 223 15.00 5.72 4.11
N GLU A 224 15.52 4.66 4.73
CA GLU A 224 16.96 4.54 5.01
C GLU A 224 17.79 4.55 3.71
N THR A 225 17.37 3.78 2.70
CA THR A 225 17.98 3.74 1.36
C THR A 225 17.94 5.11 0.68
N ALA A 226 16.80 5.80 0.73
CA ALA A 226 16.66 7.14 0.15
C ALA A 226 17.62 8.13 0.83
N VAL A 227 17.68 8.13 2.16
CA VAL A 227 18.58 9.02 2.91
C VAL A 227 20.04 8.76 2.55
N ALA A 228 20.47 7.49 2.52
CA ALA A 228 21.82 7.12 2.11
C ALA A 228 22.14 7.57 0.69
N ALA A 229 21.20 7.37 -0.24
CA ALA A 229 21.32 7.84 -1.61
C ALA A 229 21.45 9.37 -1.71
N SER A 230 20.68 10.11 -0.91
CA SER A 230 20.75 11.57 -0.85
C SER A 230 22.09 12.06 -0.31
N LEU A 231 22.59 11.44 0.76
CA LEU A 231 23.91 11.76 1.33
C LEU A 231 25.04 11.47 0.33
N GLY A 232 25.00 10.34 -0.36
CA GLY A 232 26.04 9.94 -1.31
C GLY A 232 26.02 10.68 -2.64
N SER A 233 24.84 11.05 -3.14
CA SER A 233 24.70 11.70 -4.46
C SER A 233 24.48 13.22 -4.39
N GLY A 234 24.09 13.75 -3.24
CA GLY A 234 23.64 15.13 -3.07
C GLY A 234 22.30 15.44 -3.75
N LEU A 235 21.57 14.43 -4.25
CA LEU A 235 20.28 14.61 -4.92
C LEU A 235 19.13 14.73 -3.92
N PRO A 236 18.08 15.51 -4.24
CA PRO A 236 16.81 15.43 -3.52
C PRO A 236 16.18 14.06 -3.78
N VAL A 237 15.65 13.43 -2.73
CA VAL A 237 15.07 12.09 -2.82
C VAL A 237 13.67 12.03 -2.21
N VAL A 238 12.88 11.08 -2.67
CA VAL A 238 11.67 10.60 -1.98
C VAL A 238 11.80 9.10 -1.71
N ALA A 239 10.95 8.56 -0.83
CA ALA A 239 10.91 7.12 -0.58
C ALA A 239 9.54 6.54 -0.98
N ALA A 240 9.56 5.36 -1.60
CA ALA A 240 8.37 4.71 -2.10
C ALA A 240 7.65 3.87 -1.03
N TYR A 241 8.27 3.55 0.10
CA TYR A 241 7.84 2.63 1.18
C TYR A 241 7.94 1.11 0.88
N CYS A 242 7.75 0.68 -0.37
CA CYS A 242 8.00 -0.71 -0.81
C CYS A 242 8.21 -0.81 -2.33
N ALA A 243 8.71 -1.95 -2.81
CA ALA A 243 8.91 -2.24 -4.23
C ALA A 243 7.65 -1.99 -5.08
N ASN A 244 6.48 -2.39 -4.59
CA ASN A 244 5.23 -2.27 -5.33
C ASN A 244 4.78 -0.80 -5.49
N ALA A 245 5.14 0.06 -4.54
CA ALA A 245 4.88 1.49 -4.64
C ALA A 245 5.96 2.21 -5.46
N LEU A 246 7.20 1.69 -5.47
CA LEU A 246 8.28 2.20 -6.32
C LEU A 246 7.90 2.08 -7.80
N SER A 247 7.44 0.90 -8.24
CA SER A 247 7.00 0.68 -9.63
C SER A 247 5.82 1.57 -10.02
N GLY A 248 4.94 1.87 -9.07
CA GLY A 248 3.73 2.68 -9.22
C GLY A 248 3.90 4.18 -8.93
N PHE A 249 5.12 4.66 -8.70
CA PHE A 249 5.36 6.05 -8.29
C PHE A 249 4.85 7.07 -9.32
N HIS A 250 4.24 8.16 -8.84
CA HIS A 250 3.89 9.32 -9.67
C HIS A 250 4.87 10.44 -9.36
N TRP A 251 5.73 10.76 -10.33
CA TRP A 251 6.65 11.88 -10.19
C TRP A 251 5.89 13.23 -10.26
N PRO A 252 6.35 14.26 -9.52
CA PRO A 252 5.79 15.60 -9.62
C PRO A 252 5.89 16.18 -11.05
N ARG A 253 5.11 17.21 -11.34
CA ARG A 253 5.25 17.97 -12.60
C ARG A 253 6.61 18.67 -12.64
N GLY A 254 7.18 18.79 -13.83
CA GLY A 254 8.47 19.48 -14.04
C GLY A 254 9.69 18.64 -13.67
N ILE A 255 9.56 17.31 -13.64
CA ILE A 255 10.71 16.40 -13.56
C ILE A 255 11.24 16.15 -14.97
N ASP A 256 12.51 16.47 -15.17
CA ASP A 256 13.26 16.20 -16.40
C ASP A 256 14.16 14.98 -16.24
N ARG A 257 14.62 14.70 -15.01
CA ARG A 257 15.48 13.56 -14.68
C ARG A 257 15.05 12.83 -13.41
N LEU A 258 14.89 11.52 -13.51
CA LEU A 258 14.58 10.62 -12.40
C LEU A 258 15.76 9.67 -12.12
N VAL A 259 16.24 9.64 -10.87
CA VAL A 259 17.28 8.67 -10.44
C VAL A 259 16.65 7.63 -9.52
N ILE A 260 16.71 6.36 -9.92
CA ILE A 260 16.07 5.25 -9.23
C ILE A 260 17.14 4.50 -8.45
N PHE A 261 17.12 4.59 -7.13
CA PHE A 261 18.02 3.89 -6.23
C PHE A 261 17.39 2.56 -5.83
N ALA A 262 17.69 1.51 -6.61
CA ALA A 262 17.12 0.19 -6.45
C ALA A 262 17.88 -0.62 -5.41
N ASP A 263 17.15 -1.43 -4.63
CA ASP A 263 17.73 -2.48 -3.80
C ASP A 263 18.20 -3.63 -4.71
N ASN A 264 19.31 -4.30 -4.36
CA ASN A 264 19.85 -5.40 -5.16
C ASN A 264 19.15 -6.73 -4.85
N ASP A 265 17.83 -6.75 -4.93
CA ASP A 265 17.03 -7.97 -4.87
C ASP A 265 16.05 -8.04 -6.05
N LEU A 266 15.40 -9.20 -6.22
CA LEU A 266 14.51 -9.44 -7.35
C LEU A 266 13.34 -8.44 -7.41
N ALA A 267 12.74 -8.12 -6.26
CA ALA A 267 11.56 -7.24 -6.20
C ALA A 267 11.95 -5.79 -6.48
N GLY A 268 13.03 -5.31 -5.88
CA GLY A 268 13.58 -3.97 -6.07
C GLY A 268 14.02 -3.73 -7.52
N GLN A 269 14.71 -4.70 -8.14
CA GLN A 269 15.13 -4.60 -9.54
C GLN A 269 13.95 -4.61 -10.52
N GLN A 270 12.95 -5.47 -10.29
CA GLN A 270 11.73 -5.49 -11.10
C GLN A 270 10.96 -4.17 -10.99
N ALA A 271 10.82 -3.66 -9.77
CA ALA A 271 10.15 -2.39 -9.52
C ALA A 271 10.86 -1.21 -10.18
N ALA A 272 12.19 -1.13 -10.07
CA ALA A 272 13.00 -0.11 -10.70
C ALA A 272 12.92 -0.17 -12.22
N THR A 273 12.94 -1.37 -12.80
CA THR A 273 12.77 -1.59 -14.25
C THR A 273 11.41 -1.10 -14.72
N ALA A 274 10.34 -1.43 -14.00
CA ALA A 274 8.99 -0.99 -14.34
C ALA A 274 8.86 0.55 -14.27
N LEU A 275 9.47 1.19 -13.27
CA LEU A 275 9.48 2.65 -13.15
C LEU A 275 10.30 3.31 -14.27
N ALA A 276 11.49 2.78 -14.59
CA ALA A 276 12.34 3.26 -15.68
C ALA A 276 11.60 3.21 -17.02
N GLN A 277 10.96 2.08 -17.34
CA GLN A 277 10.15 1.94 -18.56
C GLN A 277 8.99 2.94 -18.62
N ARG A 278 8.38 3.29 -17.48
CA ARG A 278 7.35 4.33 -17.42
C ARG A 278 7.94 5.71 -17.67
N ALA A 279 9.12 6.01 -17.13
CA ALA A 279 9.82 7.27 -17.36
C ALA A 279 10.23 7.41 -18.84
N ASP A 280 10.78 6.36 -19.45
CA ASP A 280 11.13 6.33 -20.88
C ASP A 280 9.92 6.65 -21.77
N LYS A 281 8.78 6.00 -21.51
CA LYS A 281 7.52 6.24 -22.24
C LYS A 281 6.99 7.67 -22.07
N ALA A 282 7.33 8.32 -20.96
CA ALA A 282 6.98 9.70 -20.69
C ALA A 282 8.01 10.71 -21.20
N GLY A 283 9.12 10.26 -21.80
CA GLY A 283 10.20 11.12 -22.28
C GLY A 283 11.06 11.73 -21.16
N ILE A 284 11.09 11.11 -19.98
CA ILE A 284 11.87 11.56 -18.82
C ILE A 284 13.20 10.84 -18.80
N ASP A 285 14.30 11.60 -18.74
CA ASP A 285 15.63 11.03 -18.58
C ASP A 285 15.69 10.26 -17.26
N ASN A 286 16.17 9.03 -17.28
CA ASN A 286 16.21 8.22 -16.07
C ASN A 286 17.45 7.37 -15.96
N LYS A 287 17.86 7.12 -14.72
CA LYS A 287 19.01 6.29 -14.40
C LYS A 287 18.72 5.43 -13.18
N THR A 288 18.85 4.12 -13.35
CA THR A 288 18.80 3.18 -12.23
C THR A 288 20.20 2.94 -11.68
N LEU A 289 20.33 3.04 -10.36
CA LEU A 289 21.53 2.77 -9.60
C LEU A 289 21.23 1.63 -8.62
N THR A 290 21.97 0.54 -8.74
CA THR A 290 21.83 -0.65 -7.89
C THR A 290 23.18 -0.95 -7.22
N PRO A 291 23.20 -1.32 -5.92
CA PRO A 291 24.41 -1.80 -5.25
C PRO A 291 25.05 -3.00 -5.98
N SER A 292 26.37 -3.16 -5.88
CA SER A 292 27.07 -4.28 -6.51
C SER A 292 26.83 -5.62 -5.81
N ARG A 293 26.60 -5.61 -4.48
CA ARG A 293 26.41 -6.81 -3.66
C ARG A 293 24.96 -7.28 -3.70
N PRO A 294 24.69 -8.55 -4.07
CA PRO A 294 23.33 -9.12 -4.03
C PRO A 294 22.72 -9.03 -2.63
N GLY A 295 21.45 -8.67 -2.56
CA GLY A 295 20.69 -8.47 -1.33
C GLY A 295 20.99 -7.19 -0.56
N ALA A 296 21.93 -6.36 -1.02
CA ALA A 296 22.26 -5.09 -0.37
C ALA A 296 21.37 -3.94 -0.87
N ASP A 297 21.16 -2.95 0.00
CA ASP A 297 20.58 -1.66 -0.34
C ASP A 297 21.65 -0.53 -0.26
N TRP A 298 21.29 0.69 -0.65
CA TRP A 298 22.20 1.84 -0.55
C TRP A 298 22.52 2.27 0.89
N ALA A 299 21.68 1.90 1.88
CA ALA A 299 21.97 2.16 3.28
C ALA A 299 23.10 1.26 3.80
N ASP A 300 23.16 0.01 3.34
CA ASP A 300 24.26 -0.90 3.64
C ASP A 300 25.57 -0.42 3.02
N VAL A 301 25.55 -0.04 1.73
CA VAL A 301 26.73 0.53 1.02
C VAL A 301 27.25 1.78 1.73
N TRP A 302 26.35 2.67 2.16
CA TRP A 302 26.73 3.88 2.88
C TRP A 302 27.39 3.56 4.21
N LEU A 303 26.81 2.64 4.99
CA LEU A 303 27.35 2.25 6.29
C LEU A 303 28.72 1.57 6.19
N GLU A 304 28.95 0.79 5.14
CA GLU A 304 30.26 0.18 4.84
C GLU A 304 31.32 1.25 4.51
N GLY A 305 30.96 2.30 3.75
CA GLY A 305 31.88 3.38 3.40
C GLY A 305 32.22 4.35 4.55
N GLN A 306 31.56 4.23 5.71
CA GLN A 306 31.84 5.03 6.92
C GLN A 306 32.80 4.32 7.90
N GLN A 307 33.16 3.07 7.65
CA GLN A 307 34.08 2.26 8.46
C GLN A 307 35.50 2.31 7.90
#